data_AF-A0A7W1QQ24-F1
#
_entry.id   AF-A0A7W1QQ24-F1
#
_cell.length_a   1.000
_cell.length_b   1.000
_cell.length_c   1.000
_cell.angle_alpha   90.00
_cell.angle_beta   90.00
_cell.angle_gamma   90.00
#
_symmetry.space_group_name_H-M   'P 1'
#
loop_
_entity.id
_entity.type
_entity.pdbx_description
1 polymer ?
#
loop_
_entity_poly.entity_id
_entity_poly.type
_entity_poly.pdbx_seq_one_letter_code
_entity_poly.pdbx_strand_id
1 'polypeptide(L)' 'VEFTVRVGYAVFTISTLSFLGAGIQPPSPDWGLTISDTYRLIQASFWWPTLFPALAIASLVIATNLVADSIDTVRQA' A
#
# COMPACT_ATOMS: atom_id res chain seq x y z
N VAL A 1 -6.19 19.63 2.72
CA VAL A 1 -4.78 19.20 3.01
C VAL A 1 -4.62 18.21 4.17
N GLU A 2 -5.08 18.49 5.40
CA GLU A 2 -4.85 17.59 6.56
C GLU A 2 -5.51 16.20 6.37
N PHE A 3 -6.69 16.15 5.74
CA PHE A 3 -7.40 14.91 5.43
C PHE A 3 -6.65 14.05 4.40
N THR A 4 -6.12 14.65 3.33
CA THR A 4 -5.34 13.98 2.28
C THR A 4 -4.09 13.29 2.86
N VAL A 5 -3.28 14.03 3.62
CA VAL A 5 -2.06 13.50 4.24
C VAL A 5 -2.40 12.36 5.20
N ARG A 6 -3.47 12.48 5.99
CA ARG A 6 -3.90 11.43 6.93
C ARG A 6 -4.31 10.12 6.25
N VAL A 7 -5.04 10.18 5.13
CA VAL A 7 -5.49 8.96 4.44
C VAL A 7 -4.32 8.23 3.78
N GLY A 8 -3.44 8.97 3.09
CA GLY A 8 -2.21 8.39 2.53
C GLY A 8 -1.32 7.76 3.62
N TYR A 9 -1.19 8.45 4.76
CA TYR A 9 -0.43 7.94 5.91
C TYR A 9 -1.05 6.65 6.49
N ALA A 10 -2.38 6.60 6.63
CA ALA A 10 -3.07 5.42 7.17
C ALA A 10 -2.82 4.18 6.30
N VAL A 11 -2.97 4.29 4.98
CA VAL A 11 -2.71 3.18 4.04
C VAL A 11 -1.26 2.72 4.10
N PHE A 12 -0.32 3.68 4.14
CA PHE A 12 1.11 3.38 4.26
C PHE A 12 1.44 2.69 5.59
N THR A 13 0.87 3.16 6.71
CA THR A 13 1.06 2.57 8.03
C THR A 13 0.51 1.14 8.09
N ILE A 14 -0.70 0.89 7.57
CA ILE A 14 -1.30 -0.46 7.52
C ILE A 14 -0.44 -1.41 6.69
N SER A 15 0.02 -0.95 5.53
CA SER A 15 0.88 -1.74 4.64
C SER A 15 2.21 -2.07 5.29
N THR A 16 2.81 -1.10 5.99
CA THR A 16 4.07 -1.28 6.73
C THR A 16 3.91 -2.27 7.89
N LEU A 17 2.84 -2.16 8.66
CA LEU A 17 2.54 -3.11 9.75
C LEU A 17 2.34 -4.53 9.22
N SER A 18 1.65 -4.65 8.08
CA SER A 18 1.43 -5.95 7.44
C SER A 18 2.73 -6.58 6.97
N PHE A 19 3.64 -5.79 6.40
CA PHE A 19 5.00 -6.21 6.06
C PHE A 19 5.85 -6.62 7.28
N LEU A 20 5.65 -5.98 8.44
CA LEU A 20 6.32 -6.36 9.68
C LEU A 20 5.75 -7.62 10.35
N GLY A 21 4.71 -8.24 9.75
CA GLY A 21 4.10 -9.48 10.25
C GLY A 21 2.86 -9.28 11.12
N ALA A 22 2.34 -8.05 11.23
CA ALA A 22 1.04 -7.77 11.85
C ALA A 22 -0.13 -7.85 10.84
N GLY A 23 0.11 -8.44 9.67
CA GLY A 23 -0.87 -8.61 8.60
C GLY A 23 -1.83 -9.77 8.85
N ILE A 24 -2.81 -9.91 7.97
CA ILE A 24 -3.79 -11.00 8.07
C ILE A 24 -3.19 -12.26 7.45
N GLN A 25 -3.12 -13.35 8.22
CA GLN A 25 -2.58 -14.61 7.74
C GLN A 25 -3.41 -15.17 6.56
N PRO A 26 -2.76 -15.88 5.61
CA PRO A 26 -3.45 -16.54 4.50
C PRO A 26 -4.64 -17.39 5.02
N PRO A 27 -5.78 -17.44 4.33
CA PRO A 27 -5.98 -17.27 2.88
C PRO A 27 -6.38 -15.86 2.42
N SER A 28 -6.33 -14.83 3.29
CA SER A 28 -6.67 -13.47 2.90
C SER A 28 -5.63 -12.86 1.94
N PRO A 29 -6.06 -12.08 0.93
CA PRO A 29 -5.14 -11.36 0.04
C PRO A 29 -4.56 -10.12 0.76
N ASP A 30 -3.52 -10.32 1.57
CA ASP A 30 -2.75 -9.26 2.22
C ASP A 30 -1.47 -8.96 1.42
N TRP A 31 -1.44 -7.81 0.73
CA TRP A 31 -0.29 -7.42 -0.09
C TRP A 31 0.96 -7.09 0.74
N GLY A 32 0.81 -6.57 1.96
CA GLY A 32 1.96 -6.25 2.81
C GLY A 32 2.65 -7.51 3.33
N LEU A 33 1.87 -8.49 3.77
CA LEU A 33 2.38 -9.81 4.19
C LEU A 33 2.97 -10.59 3.00
N THR A 34 2.35 -10.46 1.81
CA THR A 34 2.90 -11.08 0.59
C THR A 34 4.31 -10.54 0.30
N ILE A 35 4.53 -9.23 0.44
CA ILE A 35 5.85 -8.60 0.21
C ILE A 35 6.88 -9.13 1.21
N SER A 36 6.52 -9.33 2.49
CA SER A 36 7.45 -9.88 3.48
C SER A 36 7.84 -11.31 3.19
N ASP A 37 6.87 -12.14 2.77
CA ASP A 37 7.08 -13.55 2.45
C ASP A 37 7.96 -13.72 1.21
N THR A 38 7.76 -12.87 0.19
CA THR A 38 8.50 -12.94 -1.06
C THR A 38 9.80 -12.14 -1.05
N TYR A 39 10.08 -11.35 0.00
CA TYR A 39 11.26 -10.48 0.05
C TYR A 39 12.57 -11.24 -0.20
N ARG A 40 12.70 -12.44 0.39
CA ARG A 40 13.89 -13.30 0.20
C ARG A 40 14.06 -13.79 -1.24
N LEU A 41 12.96 -13.89 -2.00
CA LEU A 41 12.99 -14.34 -3.40
C LEU A 41 13.74 -13.37 -4.32
N ILE A 42 13.84 -12.09 -3.93
CA ILE A 42 14.63 -11.09 -4.66
C ILE A 42 16.09 -11.55 -4.78
N GLN A 43 16.66 -12.09 -3.70
CA GLN A 43 18.04 -12.59 -3.70
C GLN A 43 18.22 -13.83 -4.59
N ALA A 44 17.14 -14.57 -4.84
CA ALA A 44 17.10 -15.72 -5.73
C ALA A 44 16.80 -15.35 -7.20
N SER A 45 16.88 -14.07 -7.58
CA SER A 45 16.48 -13.51 -8.90
C SER A 45 14.98 -13.53 -9.21
N PHE A 46 14.14 -13.91 -8.25
CA PHE A 46 12.68 -13.87 -8.35
C PHE A 46 12.16 -12.56 -7.74
N TRP A 47 12.31 -11.45 -8.46
CA TRP A 47 11.96 -10.10 -7.96
C TRP A 47 10.48 -9.72 -8.18
N TRP A 48 9.84 -10.29 -9.19
CA TRP A 48 8.46 -9.96 -9.58
C TRP A 48 7.40 -10.24 -8.51
N PRO A 49 7.48 -11.30 -7.68
CA PRO A 49 6.44 -11.57 -6.67
C PRO A 49 6.39 -10.49 -5.59
N THR A 50 7.49 -9.80 -5.36
CA THR A 50 7.58 -8.68 -4.39
C THR A 50 7.25 -7.35 -5.03
N LEU A 51 7.67 -7.13 -6.29
CA LEU A 51 7.51 -5.84 -6.96
C LEU A 51 6.04 -5.51 -7.28
N PHE A 52 5.27 -6.47 -7.80
CA PHE A 52 3.88 -6.22 -8.20
C PHE A 52 2.97 -5.81 -7.03
N PRO A 53 2.96 -6.50 -5.88
CA PRO A 53 2.17 -6.07 -4.73
C PRO A 53 2.63 -4.72 -4.18
N ALA A 54 3.93 -4.45 -4.18
CA ALA A 54 4.47 -3.16 -3.73
C ALA A 54 3.99 -2.00 -4.64
N LEU A 55 4.00 -2.20 -5.95
CA LEU A 55 3.46 -1.23 -6.91
C LEU A 55 1.94 -1.07 -6.77
N ALA A 56 1.21 -2.15 -6.50
CA ALA A 56 -0.23 -2.08 -6.26
C ALA A 56 -0.55 -1.19 -5.05
N ILE A 57 0.15 -1.37 -3.93
CA ILE A 57 0.01 -0.50 -2.74
C ILE A 57 0.35 0.95 -3.08
N ALA A 58 1.48 1.19 -3.77
CA ALA A 58 1.88 2.55 -4.15
C ALA A 58 0.83 3.22 -5.05
N SER A 59 0.30 2.50 -6.04
CA SER A 59 -0.74 3.00 -6.93
C SER A 59 -2.05 3.32 -6.20
N LEU A 60 -2.43 2.49 -5.23
CA LEU A 60 -3.62 2.69 -4.40
C LEU A 60 -3.48 3.96 -3.55
N VAL A 61 -2.30 4.18 -2.95
CA VAL A 61 -1.99 5.40 -2.20
C VAL A 61 -2.09 6.63 -3.11
N ILE A 62 -1.49 6.58 -4.31
CA ILE A 62 -1.55 7.69 -5.26
C ILE A 62 -3.00 7.96 -5.69
N ALA A 63 -3.74 6.94 -6.09
CA ALA A 63 -5.13 7.07 -6.52
C ALA A 63 -6.01 7.66 -5.41
N THR A 64 -5.82 7.22 -4.16
CA THR A 64 -6.57 7.74 -3.02
C THR A 64 -6.23 9.20 -2.74
N ASN A 65 -4.95 9.60 -2.86
CA ASN A 65 -4.55 10.99 -2.76
C ASN A 65 -5.20 11.85 -3.86
N LEU A 66 -5.18 11.39 -5.12
CA LEU A 66 -5.80 12.12 -6.24
C LEU A 66 -7.33 12.26 -6.07
N VAL A 67 -8.01 11.21 -5.60
CA VAL A 67 -9.45 11.27 -5.31
C VAL A 67 -9.72 12.26 -4.18
N ALA A 68 -8.95 12.23 -3.10
CA ALA A 68 -9.09 13.18 -2.00
C ALA A 68 -8.87 14.64 -2.47
N ASP A 69 -7.85 14.89 -3.29
CA ASP A 69 -7.58 16.21 -3.87
C ASP A 69 -8.72 16.68 -4.79
N SER A 70 -9.31 15.77 -5.57
CA SER A 70 -10.48 16.10 -6.41
C SER A 70 -11.71 16.47 -5.57
N ILE A 71 -11.93 15.79 -4.44
CA ILE A 71 -13.02 16.09 -3.51
C ILE A 71 -12.79 17.43 -2.81
N ASP A 72 -11.56 17.70 -2.36
CA ASP A 72 -11.19 18.99 -1.75
C ASP A 72 -11.38 20.14 -2.75
N THR A 73 -11.10 19.89 -4.03
CA THR A 73 -11.32 20.86 -5.12
C THR A 73 -12.81 21.15 -5.33
N VAL A 74 -13.65 20.10 -5.43
CA VAL A 74 -15.11 20.26 -5.62
C VAL A 74 -15.77 20.95 -4.42
N ARG A 75 -15.28 20.72 -3.20
CA ARG A 75 -15.81 21.40 -1.99
C ARG A 75 -15.52 22.90 -1.94
N GLN A 76 -14.51 23.37 -2.68
CA GLN A 76 -14.10 24.78 -2.70
C GLN A 76 -14.72 25.56 -3.87
N ALA A 77 -15.42 24.89 -4.78
CA ALA A 77 -16.16 25.47 -5.92
C ALA A 77 -17.63 25.72 -5.55
#